data_AF-A0A0C1RDW5-F1
#
_entry.id   AF-A0A0C1RDW5-F1
#
_cell.length_a   1.000
_cell.length_b   1.000
_cell.length_c   1.000
_cell.angle_alpha   90.00
_cell.angle_beta   90.00
_cell.angle_gamma   90.00
#
_symmetry.space_group_name_H-M   'P 1'
#
loop_
_entity.id
_entity.type
_entity.pdbx_description
1 polymer ?
#
loop_
_entity_poly.entity_id
_entity_poly.type
_entity_poly.pdbx_seq_one_letter_code
_entity_poly.pdbx_strand_id
1 'polypeptide(L)'
;MSTIRTGNNDLVFVDYSDILDKILQVLRNQQSNNLFEVSTDGLRLRIDVDAVASQVARLQISNPLGAAANNAKAATVNFSPGCKELLPGKIQAIADCVKQILGDAIASEVGEGRVSSVKEFVESLVTDLQSFKGDIPSLNFTYPFSSYKGLQKQRLTFPDKNHKEKAVLRFHKITIAVQKTREFNEQLKKGLEQYRKVQFASIDEEEREELGYLLDDLYKDKDNPQLDFYRLKRIIDTETLGKLKKKAQINYLEKYYLPCY
;
A
#
# COMPACT_ATOMS: atom_id res chain seq x y z
N MET A 1 20.26 -2.31 40.85
CA MET A 1 20.38 -1.91 39.43
C MET A 1 19.32 -2.64 38.64
N SER A 2 18.30 -1.93 38.16
CA SER A 2 17.24 -2.53 37.35
C SER A 2 17.62 -2.40 35.88
N THR A 3 17.98 -3.51 35.24
CA THR A 3 18.23 -3.55 33.79
C THR A 3 16.91 -3.71 33.06
N ILE A 4 16.58 -2.74 32.20
CA ILE A 4 15.47 -2.84 31.25
C ILE A 4 15.87 -3.90 30.23
N ARG A 5 15.25 -5.08 30.27
CA ARG A 5 15.36 -6.09 29.21
C ARG A 5 14.15 -5.95 28.29
N THR A 6 14.39 -5.89 26.98
CA THR A 6 13.34 -5.97 25.97
C THR A 6 12.60 -7.30 26.15
N GLY A 7 11.31 -7.23 26.52
CA GLY A 7 10.44 -8.39 26.58
C GLY A 7 10.36 -9.06 25.20
N ASN A 8 10.30 -10.40 25.20
CA ASN A 8 10.11 -11.33 24.09
C ASN A 8 10.20 -10.70 22.69
N ASN A 9 11.32 -10.94 22.03
CA ASN A 9 11.64 -10.46 20.68
C ASN A 9 10.85 -11.25 19.61
N ASP A 10 9.53 -11.36 19.76
CA ASP A 10 8.60 -12.01 18.81
C ASP A 10 8.31 -11.11 17.58
N LEU A 11 9.26 -10.25 17.22
CA LEU A 11 9.14 -9.39 16.06
C LEU A 11 9.26 -10.24 14.79
N VAL A 12 8.22 -10.19 13.96
CA VAL A 12 8.20 -10.89 12.69
C VAL A 12 9.34 -10.40 11.80
N PHE A 13 10.11 -11.34 11.27
CA PHE A 13 11.18 -11.04 10.32
C PHE A 13 10.62 -10.63 8.97
N VAL A 14 11.31 -9.69 8.33
CA VAL A 14 10.98 -9.19 6.99
C VAL A 14 12.12 -9.48 6.02
N ASP A 15 11.78 -9.98 4.84
CA ASP A 15 12.72 -10.27 3.78
C ASP A 15 12.36 -9.49 2.50
N TYR A 16 13.14 -8.47 2.20
CA TYR A 16 12.98 -7.65 0.99
C TYR A 16 13.89 -8.11 -0.16
N SER A 17 14.61 -9.23 -0.01
CA SER A 17 15.62 -9.65 -0.99
C SER A 17 15.02 -9.81 -2.39
N ASP A 18 13.82 -10.39 -2.49
CA ASP A 18 13.15 -10.62 -3.77
C ASP A 18 12.73 -9.30 -4.43
N ILE A 19 12.07 -8.38 -3.72
CA ILE A 19 11.68 -7.08 -4.33
C ILE A 19 12.92 -6.28 -4.76
N LEU A 20 14.01 -6.32 -4.00
CA LEU A 20 15.27 -5.67 -4.38
C LEU A 20 15.89 -6.31 -5.62
N ASP A 21 15.83 -7.64 -5.76
CA ASP A 21 16.28 -8.33 -6.97
C ASP A 21 15.42 -8.02 -8.18
N LYS A 22 14.09 -7.93 -8.01
CA LYS A 22 13.18 -7.54 -9.09
C LYS A 22 13.41 -6.09 -9.53
N ILE A 23 13.70 -5.18 -8.60
CA ILE A 23 14.10 -3.81 -8.94
C ILE A 23 15.39 -3.83 -9.77
N LEU A 24 16.43 -4.55 -9.33
CA LEU A 24 17.68 -4.70 -10.07
C LEU A 24 17.48 -5.32 -11.44
N GLN A 25 16.62 -6.35 -11.53
CA GLN A 25 16.29 -7.02 -12.78
C GLN A 25 15.62 -6.05 -13.74
N VAL A 26 14.63 -5.27 -13.28
CA VAL A 26 13.96 -4.26 -14.10
C VAL A 26 14.96 -3.23 -14.59
N LEU A 27 15.78 -2.67 -13.69
CA LEU A 27 16.77 -1.65 -14.04
C LEU A 27 17.80 -2.15 -15.07
N ARG A 28 18.27 -3.40 -14.96
CA ARG A 28 19.24 -3.99 -15.90
C ARG A 28 18.65 -4.43 -17.23
N ASN A 29 17.40 -4.89 -17.23
CA ASN A 29 16.72 -5.37 -18.43
C ASN A 29 16.07 -4.24 -19.24
N GLN A 30 16.15 -2.98 -18.79
CA GLN A 30 15.65 -1.85 -19.56
C GLN A 30 16.51 -1.66 -20.82
N GLN A 31 16.14 -2.37 -21.88
CA GLN A 31 16.64 -2.17 -23.25
C GLN A 31 16.14 -0.84 -23.86
N SER A 32 15.42 0.01 -23.13
CA SER A 32 14.94 1.30 -23.65
C SER A 32 14.66 2.30 -22.51
N ASN A 33 15.58 3.26 -22.37
CA ASN A 33 15.59 4.46 -21.51
C ASN A 33 14.23 5.03 -21.08
N ASN A 34 13.77 4.74 -19.87
CA ASN A 34 12.64 5.48 -19.28
C ASN A 34 12.95 6.13 -17.93
N LEU A 35 13.95 5.66 -17.18
CA LEU A 35 14.21 6.25 -15.86
C LEU A 35 14.69 7.70 -15.96
N PHE A 36 15.57 8.01 -16.92
CA PHE A 36 16.09 9.35 -17.16
C PHE A 36 15.89 9.75 -18.61
N GLU A 37 15.36 10.96 -18.82
CA GLU A 37 15.29 11.60 -20.13
C GLU A 37 15.81 13.02 -20.00
N VAL A 38 16.81 13.37 -20.81
CA VAL A 38 17.32 14.74 -20.90
C VAL A 38 16.55 15.46 -22.00
N SER A 39 16.06 16.66 -21.70
CA SER A 39 15.37 17.49 -22.69
C SER A 39 16.31 17.89 -23.82
N THR A 40 15.79 18.05 -25.03
CA THR A 40 16.55 18.47 -26.23
C THR A 40 17.32 19.79 -26.06
N ASP A 41 16.92 20.65 -25.12
CA ASP A 41 17.63 21.89 -24.76
C ASP A 41 18.81 21.66 -23.80
N GLY A 42 18.97 20.44 -23.26
CA GLY A 42 20.00 20.07 -22.29
C GLY A 42 19.80 20.64 -20.89
N LEU A 43 18.68 21.34 -20.65
CA LEU A 43 18.46 22.13 -19.42
C LEU A 43 17.47 21.48 -18.45
N ARG A 44 16.92 20.32 -18.80
CA ARG A 44 15.94 19.62 -17.98
C ARG A 44 16.23 18.13 -17.95
N LEU A 45 16.13 17.56 -16.77
CA LEU A 45 16.19 16.12 -16.53
C LEU A 45 14.81 15.65 -16.05
N ARG A 46 14.17 14.76 -16.80
CA ARG A 46 12.96 14.06 -16.38
C ARG A 46 13.36 12.75 -15.72
N ILE A 47 12.74 12.46 -14.58
CA ILE A 47 12.92 11.22 -13.83
C ILE A 47 11.58 10.50 -13.76
N ASP A 48 11.45 9.32 -14.37
CA ASP A 48 10.22 8.51 -14.34
C ASP A 48 10.40 7.26 -13.47
N VAL A 49 10.17 7.45 -12.17
CA VAL A 49 10.20 6.35 -11.18
C VAL A 49 8.94 5.50 -11.27
N ASP A 50 7.81 6.07 -11.69
CA ASP A 50 6.52 5.39 -11.75
C ASP A 50 6.49 4.31 -12.83
N ALA A 51 7.16 4.54 -13.97
CA ALA A 51 7.35 3.52 -15.00
C ALA A 51 8.11 2.31 -14.47
N VAL A 52 9.19 2.53 -13.69
CA VAL A 52 9.96 1.45 -13.06
C VAL A 52 9.11 0.72 -12.01
N ALA A 53 8.42 1.46 -11.14
CA ALA A 53 7.53 0.87 -10.13
C ALA A 53 6.42 0.02 -10.76
N SER A 54 5.84 0.49 -11.87
CA SER A 54 4.81 -0.24 -12.61
C SER A 54 5.33 -1.53 -13.23
N GLN A 55 6.57 -1.53 -13.74
CA GLN A 55 7.20 -2.75 -14.26
C GLN A 55 7.52 -3.75 -13.15
N VAL A 56 8.05 -3.26 -12.02
CA VAL A 56 8.33 -4.09 -10.84
C VAL A 56 7.03 -4.72 -10.32
N ALA A 57 5.94 -3.96 -10.23
CA ALA A 57 4.64 -4.46 -9.77
C ALA A 57 4.01 -5.54 -10.68
N ARG A 58 4.40 -5.59 -11.96
CA ARG A 58 3.98 -6.67 -12.88
C ARG A 58 4.76 -7.97 -12.66
N LEU A 59 5.90 -7.90 -11.99
CA LEU A 59 6.64 -9.10 -11.61
C LEU A 59 5.97 -9.74 -10.39
N GLN A 60 6.01 -11.07 -10.32
CA GLN A 60 5.58 -11.77 -9.12
C GLN A 60 6.59 -11.48 -8.00
N ILE A 61 6.17 -10.66 -7.03
CA ILE A 61 6.96 -10.30 -5.85
C ILE A 61 6.48 -11.14 -4.68
N SER A 62 7.43 -11.76 -4.00
CA SER A 62 7.20 -12.51 -2.77
C SER A 62 6.78 -11.57 -1.65
N ASN A 63 5.80 -11.98 -0.84
CA ASN A 63 5.40 -11.20 0.32
C ASN A 63 6.62 -11.07 1.27
N PRO A 64 7.05 -9.84 1.64
CA PRO A 64 8.20 -9.64 2.51
C PRO A 64 8.06 -10.29 3.90
N LEU A 65 6.83 -10.61 4.32
CA LEU A 65 6.54 -11.29 5.58
C LEU A 65 6.53 -12.83 5.46
N GLY A 66 6.66 -13.37 4.24
CA GLY A 66 6.66 -14.81 3.97
C GLY A 66 5.49 -15.54 4.63
N ALA A 67 5.79 -16.67 5.27
CA ALA A 67 4.80 -17.48 6.00
C ALA A 67 4.21 -16.78 7.23
N ALA A 68 4.88 -15.76 7.78
CA ALA A 68 4.40 -15.01 8.93
C ALA A 68 3.32 -13.97 8.58
N ALA A 69 3.06 -13.74 7.29
CA ALA A 69 2.06 -12.78 6.80
C ALA A 69 0.66 -12.99 7.42
N ASN A 70 0.27 -14.24 7.70
CA ASN A 70 -1.05 -14.57 8.23
C ASN A 70 -1.21 -14.27 9.74
N ASN A 71 -0.09 -14.17 10.47
CA ASN A 71 -0.07 -14.01 11.93
C ASN A 71 0.51 -12.66 12.38
N ALA A 72 1.14 -11.91 11.46
CA ALA A 72 1.76 -10.63 11.74
C ALA A 72 0.71 -9.51 11.88
N LYS A 73 0.57 -8.94 13.09
CA LYS A 73 -0.25 -7.74 13.33
C LYS A 73 0.47 -6.44 12.96
N ALA A 74 1.79 -6.45 13.07
CA ALA A 74 2.69 -5.39 12.65
C ALA A 74 4.07 -6.00 12.40
N ALA A 75 4.80 -5.45 11.44
CA ALA A 75 6.20 -5.79 11.20
C ALA A 75 7.02 -4.50 11.25
N THR A 76 8.14 -4.55 11.98
CA THR A 76 9.08 -3.43 12.10
C THR A 76 10.32 -3.71 11.23
N VAL A 77 11.36 -2.90 11.37
CA VAL A 77 12.66 -3.04 10.66
C VAL A 77 13.47 -4.23 11.21
N ASN A 78 12.82 -5.38 11.42
CA ASN A 78 13.45 -6.61 11.87
C ASN A 78 13.75 -7.49 10.64
N PHE A 79 14.88 -7.24 9.98
CA PHE A 79 15.25 -7.99 8.78
C PHE A 79 15.60 -9.44 9.10
N SER A 80 15.24 -10.36 8.20
CA SER A 80 15.77 -11.73 8.26
C SER A 80 17.31 -11.71 8.24
N PRO A 81 18.01 -12.65 8.90
CA PRO A 81 19.48 -12.65 8.94
C PRO A 81 20.12 -12.60 7.54
N GLY A 82 19.57 -13.37 6.58
CA GLY A 82 20.03 -13.35 5.18
C GLY A 82 19.73 -12.03 4.46
N CYS A 83 18.57 -11.43 4.67
CA CYS A 83 18.26 -10.12 4.09
C CYS A 83 19.19 -9.03 4.65
N LYS A 84 19.49 -9.05 5.96
CA LYS A 84 20.33 -8.02 6.60
C LYS A 84 21.74 -7.95 6.03
N GLU A 85 22.32 -9.10 5.68
CA GLU A 85 23.67 -9.17 5.09
C GLU A 85 23.69 -8.74 3.63
N LEU A 86 22.66 -9.11 2.86
CA LEU A 86 22.58 -8.81 1.42
C LEU A 86 22.07 -7.41 1.11
N LEU A 87 21.31 -6.79 2.02
CA LEU A 87 20.63 -5.52 1.78
C LEU A 87 21.59 -4.38 1.41
N PRO A 88 22.71 -4.14 2.14
CA PRO A 88 23.66 -3.10 1.74
C PRO A 88 24.21 -3.32 0.32
N GLY A 89 24.54 -4.57 -0.02
CA GLY A 89 25.08 -4.92 -1.34
C GLY A 89 24.06 -4.71 -2.46
N LYS A 90 22.79 -5.10 -2.26
CA LYS A 90 21.72 -4.88 -3.25
C LYS A 90 21.41 -3.39 -3.42
N ILE A 91 21.36 -2.63 -2.33
CA ILE A 91 21.14 -1.17 -2.40
C ILE A 91 22.29 -0.49 -3.15
N GLN A 92 23.54 -0.88 -2.88
CA GLN A 92 24.70 -0.37 -3.60
C GLN A 92 24.63 -0.71 -5.09
N ALA A 93 24.28 -1.96 -5.43
CA ALA A 93 24.12 -2.38 -6.82
C ALA A 93 23.00 -1.60 -7.55
N ILE A 94 21.89 -1.28 -6.86
CA ILE A 94 20.82 -0.45 -7.41
C ILE A 94 21.36 0.96 -7.66
N ALA A 95 22.04 1.56 -6.67
CA ALA A 95 22.61 2.89 -6.79
C ALA A 95 23.61 2.98 -7.95
N ASP A 96 24.46 1.98 -8.12
CA ASP A 96 25.46 1.96 -9.20
C ASP A 96 24.80 1.75 -10.57
N CYS A 97 23.77 0.92 -10.66
CA CYS A 97 22.98 0.76 -11.88
C CYS A 97 22.27 2.06 -12.28
N VAL A 98 21.64 2.76 -11.33
CA VAL A 98 20.98 4.05 -11.56
C VAL A 98 22.00 5.11 -12.01
N LYS A 99 23.20 5.14 -11.41
CA LYS A 99 24.28 6.05 -11.85
C LYS A 99 24.72 5.76 -13.28
N GLN A 100 24.84 4.49 -13.67
CA GLN A 100 25.17 4.10 -15.04
C GLN A 100 24.09 4.56 -16.02
N ILE A 101 22.80 4.28 -15.74
CA ILE A 101 21.68 4.71 -16.59
C ILE A 101 21.65 6.24 -16.74
N LEU A 102 21.93 6.99 -15.67
CA LEU A 102 22.03 8.45 -15.73
C LEU A 102 23.21 8.91 -16.61
N GLY A 103 24.38 8.27 -16.46
CA GLY A 103 25.55 8.55 -17.30
C GLY A 103 25.26 8.31 -18.78
N ASP A 104 24.64 7.18 -19.12
CA ASP A 104 24.29 6.82 -20.49
C ASP A 104 23.23 7.78 -21.08
N ALA A 105 22.24 8.19 -20.28
CA ALA A 105 21.23 9.17 -20.71
C ALA A 105 21.83 10.56 -21.00
N ILE A 106 22.83 10.97 -20.22
CA ILE A 106 23.55 12.24 -20.45
C ILE A 106 24.46 12.11 -21.69
N ALA A 107 25.18 10.99 -21.85
CA ALA A 107 26.09 10.77 -22.96
C ALA A 107 25.38 10.63 -24.32
N SER A 108 24.15 10.11 -24.34
CA SER A 108 23.39 9.90 -25.57
C SER A 108 22.76 11.18 -26.14
N GLU A 109 22.34 12.12 -25.29
CA GLU A 109 21.68 13.37 -25.71
C GLU A 109 22.66 14.55 -25.85
N VAL A 110 23.75 14.54 -25.08
CA VAL A 110 24.77 15.59 -25.14
C VAL A 110 25.87 15.12 -26.09
N GLY A 111 25.65 15.28 -27.40
CA GLY A 111 26.62 14.90 -28.45
C GLY A 111 28.05 15.35 -28.15
N GLU A 112 29.02 14.56 -28.67
CA GLU A 112 30.48 14.67 -28.46
C GLU A 112 30.94 16.12 -28.19
N GLY A 113 31.11 16.50 -26.92
CA GLY A 113 31.82 17.73 -26.54
C GLY A 113 31.12 18.74 -25.65
N ARG A 114 29.93 18.48 -25.09
CA ARG A 114 29.28 19.45 -24.17
C ARG A 114 29.32 19.11 -22.68
N VAL A 115 29.27 17.84 -22.28
CA VAL A 115 29.35 17.45 -20.86
C VAL A 115 29.96 16.05 -20.75
N SER A 116 31.07 15.91 -20.03
CA SER A 116 31.79 14.63 -19.90
C SER A 116 31.45 13.88 -18.61
N SER A 117 30.79 14.53 -17.64
CA SER A 117 30.46 13.93 -16.35
C SER A 117 29.09 14.33 -15.81
N VAL A 118 28.46 13.45 -15.02
CA VAL A 118 27.20 13.73 -14.30
C VAL A 118 27.30 15.00 -13.46
N LYS A 119 28.48 15.27 -12.89
CA LYS A 119 28.74 16.45 -12.06
C LYS A 119 28.65 17.74 -12.88
N GLU A 120 29.31 17.80 -14.03
CA GLU A 120 29.23 18.94 -14.95
C GLU A 120 27.79 19.16 -15.45
N PHE A 121 27.04 18.08 -15.70
CA PHE A 121 25.63 18.18 -16.07
C PHE A 121 24.82 18.85 -14.95
N VAL A 122 24.96 18.38 -13.71
CA VAL A 122 24.26 18.97 -12.56
C VAL A 122 24.67 20.42 -12.36
N GLU A 123 25.96 20.75 -12.50
CA GLU A 123 26.44 22.13 -12.43
C GLU A 123 25.80 23.01 -13.53
N SER A 124 25.57 22.48 -14.73
CA SER A 124 24.87 23.20 -15.80
C SER A 124 23.38 23.46 -15.52
N LEU A 125 22.74 22.63 -14.68
CA LEU A 125 21.35 22.80 -14.27
C LEU A 125 21.19 23.82 -13.13
N VAL A 126 22.28 24.18 -12.46
CA VAL A 126 22.27 25.07 -11.29
C VAL A 126 22.75 26.44 -11.72
N THR A 127 22.07 27.48 -11.24
CA THR A 127 22.47 28.88 -11.48
C THR A 127 22.87 29.52 -10.16
N ASP A 128 23.89 30.37 -10.16
CA ASP A 128 24.29 31.12 -8.97
C ASP A 128 23.12 31.98 -8.46
N LEU A 129 22.81 31.85 -7.18
CA LEU A 129 21.83 32.66 -6.47
C LEU A 129 22.09 34.17 -6.61
N GLN A 130 23.35 34.61 -6.75
CA GLN A 130 23.70 36.01 -6.95
C GLN A 130 23.28 36.56 -8.32
N SER A 131 23.11 35.69 -9.32
CA SER A 131 22.56 36.06 -10.62
C SER A 131 21.03 36.21 -10.59
N PHE A 132 20.38 35.73 -9.53
CA PHE A 132 18.93 35.75 -9.30
C PHE A 132 18.48 37.06 -8.64
N LYS A 133 18.82 38.21 -9.24
CA LYS A 133 18.31 39.52 -8.81
C LYS A 133 17.09 39.88 -9.66
N GLY A 134 15.91 39.86 -9.06
CA GLY A 134 14.70 40.38 -9.70
C GLY A 134 14.75 41.91 -9.85
N ASP A 135 13.97 42.46 -10.78
CA ASP A 135 13.89 43.91 -11.04
C ASP A 135 13.27 44.71 -9.89
N ILE A 136 12.73 44.04 -8.87
CA ILE A 136 12.03 44.65 -7.74
C ILE A 136 12.94 44.58 -6.50
N PRO A 137 13.27 45.71 -5.85
CA PRO A 137 14.06 45.73 -4.63
C PRO A 137 13.19 45.29 -3.44
N SER A 138 12.94 43.99 -3.32
CA SER A 138 12.33 43.38 -2.13
C SER A 138 13.24 42.30 -1.58
N LEU A 139 13.32 42.21 -0.25
CA LEU A 139 14.03 41.16 0.45
C LEU A 139 13.44 39.80 0.03
N ASN A 140 14.26 38.99 -0.64
CA ASN A 140 14.11 37.54 -0.85
C ASN A 140 13.29 37.09 -2.08
N PHE A 141 13.99 36.41 -3.01
CA PHE A 141 13.48 35.43 -3.99
C PHE A 141 12.25 35.81 -4.81
N THR A 142 12.29 36.93 -5.54
CA THR A 142 11.27 37.22 -6.56
C THR A 142 11.57 36.42 -7.83
N TYR A 143 10.92 35.26 -7.99
CA TYR A 143 11.06 34.44 -9.20
C TYR A 143 10.25 35.06 -10.36
N PRO A 144 10.87 35.40 -11.52
CA PRO A 144 10.16 35.94 -12.67
C PRO A 144 9.46 34.81 -13.41
N PHE A 145 8.34 34.32 -12.86
CA PHE A 145 7.49 33.39 -13.60
C PHE A 145 6.95 34.10 -14.83
N SER A 146 7.28 33.59 -16.01
CA SER A 146 6.62 34.05 -17.24
C SER A 146 5.11 33.78 -17.13
N SER A 147 4.30 34.69 -17.66
CA SER A 147 2.83 34.57 -17.57
C SER A 147 2.34 33.37 -18.39
N TYR A 148 2.25 32.20 -17.75
CA TYR A 148 1.79 30.98 -18.40
C TYR A 148 0.25 30.97 -18.48
N LYS A 149 -0.29 31.13 -19.69
CA LYS A 149 -1.74 31.21 -19.95
C LYS A 149 -2.47 29.86 -19.94
N GLY A 150 -1.75 28.75 -19.87
CA GLY A 150 -2.33 27.39 -19.91
C GLY A 150 -2.74 26.82 -18.55
N LEU A 151 -2.44 27.51 -17.44
CA LEU A 151 -2.79 27.05 -16.09
C LEU A 151 -4.24 27.41 -15.79
N GLN A 152 -5.14 26.43 -15.90
CA GLN A 152 -6.52 26.57 -15.46
C GLN A 152 -6.66 26.14 -14.00
N LYS A 153 -7.09 27.07 -13.15
CA LYS A 153 -7.41 26.76 -11.75
C LYS A 153 -8.78 26.09 -11.70
N GLN A 154 -8.80 24.76 -11.62
CA GLN A 154 -10.04 24.04 -11.28
C GLN A 154 -10.20 23.98 -9.76
N ARG A 155 -11.25 24.62 -9.24
CA ARG A 155 -11.63 24.50 -7.84
C ARG A 155 -12.48 23.24 -7.69
N LEU A 156 -12.01 22.30 -6.88
CA LEU A 156 -12.82 21.17 -6.43
C LEU A 156 -13.92 21.73 -5.52
N THR A 157 -15.13 21.83 -6.05
CA THR A 157 -16.30 22.30 -5.31
C THR A 157 -17.22 21.13 -5.05
N PHE A 158 -17.63 20.97 -3.79
CA PHE A 158 -18.65 20.00 -3.42
C PHE A 158 -20.00 20.52 -3.93
N PRO A 159 -20.85 19.66 -4.50
CA PRO A 159 -22.18 20.09 -4.91
C PRO A 159 -22.97 20.51 -3.68
N ASP A 160 -23.42 21.76 -3.65
CA ASP A 160 -24.50 22.17 -2.77
C ASP A 160 -25.79 21.50 -3.24
N LYS A 161 -26.73 21.24 -2.33
CA LYS A 161 -27.93 20.38 -2.57
C LYS A 161 -28.82 20.85 -3.73
N ASN A 162 -28.60 22.05 -4.27
CA ASN A 162 -29.39 22.69 -5.31
C ASN A 162 -28.77 22.71 -6.72
N HIS A 163 -27.56 22.16 -6.95
CA HIS A 163 -26.96 22.17 -8.29
C HIS A 163 -27.33 20.91 -9.11
N LYS A 164 -27.91 21.14 -10.31
CA LYS A 164 -28.26 20.11 -11.31
C LYS A 164 -27.07 19.61 -12.15
N GLU A 165 -25.87 20.12 -11.94
CA GLU A 165 -24.69 19.71 -12.71
C GLU A 165 -24.13 18.36 -12.22
N LYS A 166 -23.65 17.53 -13.16
CA LYS A 166 -22.99 16.25 -12.87
C LYS A 166 -21.67 16.50 -12.15
N ALA A 167 -21.70 16.45 -10.82
CA ALA A 167 -20.50 16.49 -9.99
C ALA A 167 -19.49 15.40 -10.40
N VAL A 168 -18.22 15.80 -10.60
CA VAL A 168 -17.10 14.91 -10.95
C VAL A 168 -16.77 13.93 -9.81
N LEU A 169 -17.00 14.33 -8.55
CA LEU A 169 -16.81 13.49 -7.37
C LEU A 169 -18.10 13.42 -6.55
N ARG A 170 -18.76 12.26 -6.58
CA ARG A 170 -19.87 11.94 -5.68
C ARG A 170 -19.33 11.13 -4.51
N PHE A 171 -19.47 11.65 -3.30
CA PHE A 171 -19.16 10.89 -2.09
C PHE A 171 -20.24 9.83 -1.89
N HIS A 172 -19.84 8.57 -1.99
CA HIS A 172 -20.71 7.44 -1.74
C HIS A 172 -20.41 6.90 -0.34
N LYS A 173 -21.39 7.02 0.56
CA LYS A 173 -21.29 6.49 1.92
C LYS A 173 -22.03 5.16 1.97
N ILE A 174 -21.30 4.07 2.19
CA ILE A 174 -21.87 2.76 2.47
C ILE A 174 -22.02 2.61 3.98
N THR A 175 -23.25 2.43 4.43
CA THR A 175 -23.57 2.15 5.84
C THR A 175 -24.09 0.73 5.94
N ILE A 176 -23.42 -0.12 6.72
CA ILE A 176 -23.96 -1.43 7.11
C ILE A 176 -24.58 -1.25 8.49
N ALA A 177 -25.88 -1.50 8.59
CA ALA A 177 -26.59 -1.53 9.85
C ALA A 177 -26.94 -2.98 10.19
N VAL A 178 -26.56 -3.44 11.38
CA VAL A 178 -26.99 -4.74 11.90
C VAL A 178 -28.35 -4.54 12.54
N GLN A 179 -29.39 -5.12 11.93
CA GLN A 179 -30.73 -5.12 12.50
C GLN A 179 -30.87 -6.31 13.47
N LYS A 180 -31.78 -6.18 14.44
CA LYS A 180 -32.13 -7.24 15.41
C LYS A 180 -30.97 -7.73 16.28
N THR A 181 -30.16 -6.81 16.82
CA THR A 181 -29.08 -7.14 17.78
C THR A 181 -29.55 -7.93 19.01
N ARG A 182 -30.84 -7.78 19.38
CA ARG A 182 -31.48 -8.53 20.48
C ARG A 182 -31.58 -10.04 20.21
N GLU A 183 -31.66 -10.45 18.94
CA GLU A 183 -31.78 -11.85 18.52
C GLU A 183 -30.42 -12.47 18.15
N PHE A 184 -29.32 -11.70 18.24
CA PHE A 184 -28.00 -12.13 17.74
C PHE A 184 -27.54 -13.45 18.38
N ASN A 185 -27.71 -13.60 19.70
CA ASN A 185 -27.31 -14.82 20.40
C ASN A 185 -28.10 -16.05 19.88
N GLU A 186 -29.38 -15.89 19.59
CA GLU A 186 -30.22 -16.98 19.05
C GLU A 186 -29.85 -17.31 17.60
N GLN A 187 -29.55 -16.29 16.80
CA GLN A 187 -29.09 -16.47 15.42
C GLN A 187 -27.70 -17.12 15.37
N LEU A 188 -26.81 -16.77 16.29
CA LEU A 188 -25.50 -17.40 16.42
C LEU A 188 -25.63 -18.88 16.81
N LYS A 189 -26.51 -19.19 17.77
CA LYS A 189 -26.82 -20.59 18.15
C LYS A 189 -27.34 -21.39 16.95
N LYS A 190 -28.35 -20.87 16.24
CA LYS A 190 -28.89 -21.52 15.03
C LYS A 190 -27.84 -21.68 13.93
N GLY A 191 -26.94 -20.71 13.78
CA GLY A 191 -25.82 -20.79 12.84
C GLY A 191 -24.86 -21.92 13.18
N LEU A 192 -24.53 -22.11 14.47
CA LEU A 192 -23.70 -23.21 14.96
C LEU A 192 -24.39 -24.57 14.79
N GLU A 193 -25.68 -24.65 15.09
CA GLU A 193 -26.49 -25.86 14.85
C GLU A 193 -26.50 -26.25 13.36
N GLN A 194 -26.63 -25.25 12.47
CA GLN A 194 -26.61 -25.48 11.02
C GLN A 194 -25.21 -25.88 10.53
N TYR A 195 -24.16 -25.22 11.02
CA TYR A 195 -22.78 -25.58 10.73
C TYR A 195 -22.48 -27.02 11.16
N ARG A 196 -22.96 -27.42 12.34
CA ARG A 196 -22.86 -28.79 12.84
C ARG A 196 -23.48 -29.78 11.85
N LYS A 197 -24.71 -29.51 11.41
CA LYS A 197 -25.44 -30.36 10.45
C LYS A 197 -24.72 -30.52 9.12
N VAL A 198 -24.07 -29.47 8.63
CA VAL A 198 -23.40 -29.48 7.32
C VAL A 198 -22.02 -30.13 7.39
N GLN A 199 -21.20 -29.78 8.38
CA GLN A 199 -19.81 -30.22 8.46
C GLN A 199 -19.63 -31.57 9.16
N PHE A 200 -20.57 -31.94 10.02
CA PHE A 200 -20.58 -33.22 10.73
C PHE A 200 -21.82 -34.03 10.29
N ALA A 201 -22.04 -34.07 8.98
CA ALA A 201 -23.13 -34.85 8.39
C ALA A 201 -22.89 -36.38 8.48
N SER A 202 -21.62 -36.79 8.58
CA SER A 202 -21.16 -38.18 8.48
C SER A 202 -20.82 -38.87 9.82
N ILE A 203 -20.95 -38.17 10.95
CA ILE A 203 -20.79 -38.75 12.29
C ILE A 203 -22.05 -39.53 12.70
N ASP A 204 -21.89 -40.45 13.65
CA ASP A 204 -23.00 -41.23 14.18
C ASP A 204 -23.97 -40.39 15.02
N GLU A 205 -25.15 -40.96 15.30
CA GLU A 205 -26.22 -40.21 15.96
C GLU A 205 -25.91 -39.93 17.45
N GLU A 206 -25.10 -40.77 18.10
CA GLU A 206 -24.67 -40.56 19.50
C GLU A 206 -23.69 -39.38 19.61
N GLU A 207 -22.66 -39.32 18.77
CA GLU A 207 -21.71 -38.19 18.71
C GLU A 207 -22.43 -36.88 18.34
N ARG A 208 -23.47 -36.96 17.49
CA ARG A 208 -24.29 -35.81 17.12
C ARG A 208 -25.13 -35.30 18.29
N GLU A 209 -25.67 -36.18 19.12
CA GLU A 209 -26.40 -35.82 20.34
C GLU A 209 -25.45 -35.20 21.38
N GLU A 210 -24.27 -35.79 21.60
CA GLU A 210 -23.27 -35.27 22.53
C GLU A 210 -22.80 -33.85 22.15
N LEU A 211 -22.52 -33.61 20.86
CA LEU A 211 -22.24 -32.27 20.32
C LEU A 211 -23.42 -31.30 20.49
N GLY A 212 -24.65 -31.82 20.54
CA GLY A 212 -25.86 -31.05 20.85
C GLY A 212 -25.90 -30.59 22.29
N TYR A 213 -25.68 -31.50 23.22
CA TYR A 213 -25.63 -31.18 24.64
C TYR A 213 -24.51 -30.20 24.97
N LEU A 214 -23.33 -30.39 24.38
CA LEU A 214 -22.19 -29.48 24.56
C LEU A 214 -22.49 -28.05 24.05
N LEU A 215 -23.14 -27.93 22.90
CA LEU A 215 -23.55 -26.63 22.36
C LEU A 215 -24.61 -25.94 23.25
N ASP A 216 -25.57 -26.71 23.77
CA ASP A 216 -26.60 -26.19 24.66
C ASP A 216 -26.01 -25.72 26.00
N ASP A 217 -25.05 -26.45 26.56
CA ASP A 217 -24.35 -26.06 27.78
C ASP A 217 -23.49 -24.80 27.56
N LEU A 218 -22.76 -24.71 26.45
CA LEU A 218 -22.04 -23.48 26.07
C LEU A 218 -22.97 -22.29 25.83
N TYR A 219 -24.23 -22.53 25.43
CA TYR A 219 -25.23 -21.48 25.24
C TYR A 219 -25.91 -21.02 26.52
N LYS A 220 -26.07 -21.89 27.53
CA LYS A 220 -26.68 -21.52 28.83
C LYS A 220 -25.94 -20.35 29.49
N ASP A 221 -24.61 -20.35 29.38
CA ASP A 221 -23.74 -19.32 29.98
C ASP A 221 -23.22 -18.29 28.94
N LYS A 222 -24.01 -18.03 27.89
CA LYS A 222 -23.67 -17.15 26.75
C LYS A 222 -23.13 -15.75 27.08
N ASP A 223 -23.39 -15.24 28.29
CA ASP A 223 -22.97 -13.90 28.73
C ASP A 223 -21.73 -13.93 29.64
N ASN A 224 -21.16 -15.11 29.92
CA ASN A 224 -19.92 -15.25 30.70
C ASN A 224 -18.68 -14.92 29.84
N PRO A 225 -17.88 -13.89 30.19
CA PRO A 225 -16.72 -13.47 29.39
C PRO A 225 -15.59 -14.50 29.27
N GLN A 226 -15.54 -15.48 30.17
CA GLN A 226 -14.49 -16.49 30.18
C GLN A 226 -14.77 -17.65 29.22
N LEU A 227 -16.02 -17.82 28.79
CA LEU A 227 -16.46 -18.95 27.97
C LEU A 227 -16.38 -18.67 26.47
N ASP A 228 -16.28 -19.75 25.71
CA ASP A 228 -15.98 -19.69 24.27
C ASP A 228 -17.12 -19.09 23.44
N PHE A 229 -18.38 -19.25 23.86
CA PHE A 229 -19.52 -18.63 23.18
C PHE A 229 -19.45 -17.10 23.19
N TYR A 230 -19.06 -16.51 24.33
CA TYR A 230 -18.86 -15.06 24.45
C TYR A 230 -17.67 -14.58 23.63
N ARG A 231 -16.57 -15.35 23.60
CA ARG A 231 -15.39 -15.04 22.78
C ARG A 231 -15.72 -15.05 21.30
N LEU A 232 -16.49 -16.05 20.84
CA LEU A 232 -16.96 -16.16 19.46
C LEU A 232 -17.85 -14.99 19.07
N LYS A 233 -18.82 -14.63 19.92
CA LYS A 233 -19.66 -13.44 19.76
C LYS A 233 -18.80 -12.19 19.56
N ARG A 234 -17.81 -11.97 20.43
CA ARG A 234 -16.90 -10.83 20.35
C ARG A 234 -16.11 -10.80 19.04
N ILE A 235 -15.58 -11.93 18.59
CA ILE A 235 -14.82 -12.03 17.32
C ILE A 235 -15.72 -11.71 16.12
N ILE A 236 -16.97 -12.18 16.13
CA ILE A 236 -17.93 -11.87 15.07
C ILE A 236 -18.23 -10.37 15.05
N ASP A 237 -18.50 -9.78 16.21
CA ASP A 237 -18.79 -8.36 16.34
C ASP A 237 -17.60 -7.47 15.95
N THR A 238 -16.37 -7.80 16.34
CA THR A 238 -15.20 -6.96 16.11
C THR A 238 -14.55 -7.19 14.74
N GLU A 239 -14.37 -8.43 14.31
CA GLU A 239 -13.62 -8.75 13.10
C GLU A 239 -14.51 -8.93 11.88
N THR A 240 -15.66 -9.57 12.04
CA THR A 240 -16.49 -9.96 10.90
C THR A 240 -17.24 -8.76 10.34
N LEU A 241 -17.71 -7.84 11.19
CA LEU A 241 -18.33 -6.59 10.73
C LEU A 241 -17.36 -5.74 9.91
N GLY A 242 -16.09 -5.66 10.34
CA GLY A 242 -15.03 -4.95 9.63
C GLY A 242 -14.73 -5.58 8.26
N LYS A 243 -14.64 -6.92 8.21
CA LYS A 243 -14.44 -7.68 6.96
C LYS A 243 -15.64 -7.50 6.02
N LEU A 244 -16.87 -7.54 6.54
CA LEU A 244 -18.10 -7.36 5.77
C LEU A 244 -18.18 -5.94 5.17
N LYS A 245 -17.83 -4.92 5.97
CA LYS A 245 -17.74 -3.53 5.50
C LYS A 245 -16.73 -3.37 4.37
N LYS A 246 -15.54 -3.96 4.52
CA LYS A 246 -14.52 -3.94 3.46
C LYS A 246 -15.01 -4.64 2.19
N LYS A 247 -15.61 -5.83 2.30
CA LYS A 247 -16.13 -6.56 1.13
C LYS A 247 -17.28 -5.82 0.44
N ALA A 248 -18.17 -5.20 1.21
CA ALA A 248 -19.25 -4.37 0.67
C ALA A 248 -18.71 -3.13 -0.06
N GLN A 249 -17.66 -2.48 0.47
CA GLN A 249 -16.97 -1.38 -0.21
C GLN A 249 -16.33 -1.81 -1.53
N ILE A 250 -15.65 -2.97 -1.55
CA ILE A 250 -15.05 -3.52 -2.76
C ILE A 250 -16.12 -3.81 -3.81
N ASN A 251 -17.16 -4.57 -3.47
CA ASN A 251 -18.23 -4.91 -4.41
C ASN A 251 -19.00 -3.67 -4.92
N TYR A 252 -19.15 -2.65 -4.08
CA TYR A 252 -19.73 -1.38 -4.47
C TYR A 252 -18.85 -0.65 -5.49
N LEU A 253 -17.55 -0.55 -5.24
CA LEU A 253 -16.61 0.05 -6.17
C LEU A 253 -16.59 -0.73 -7.50
N GLU A 254 -16.55 -2.06 -7.46
CA GLU A 254 -16.66 -2.90 -8.65
C GLU A 254 -17.91 -2.54 -9.45
N LYS A 255 -19.10 -2.54 -8.84
CA LYS A 255 -20.36 -2.25 -9.56
C LYS A 255 -20.44 -0.85 -10.18
N TYR A 256 -19.79 0.15 -9.60
CA TYR A 256 -19.80 1.53 -10.11
C TYR A 256 -18.68 1.84 -11.10
N TYR A 257 -17.57 1.09 -11.08
CA TYR A 257 -16.46 1.28 -12.02
C TYR A 257 -16.47 0.30 -13.21
N LEU A 258 -17.14 -0.84 -13.11
CA LEU A 258 -17.33 -1.79 -14.22
C LEU A 258 -18.31 -1.39 -15.35
N PRO A 259 -19.21 -0.39 -15.25
CA PRO A 259 -20.01 0.05 -16.40
C PRO A 259 -19.23 0.95 -17.39
N CYS A 260 -17.94 1.20 -17.14
CA CYS A 260 -17.12 2.13 -17.94
C CYS A 260 -16.12 1.43 -18.88
N TYR A 261 -16.32 0.14 -19.19
CA TYR A 261 -15.65 -0.57 -20.29
C TYR A 261 -16.68 -1.25 -21.19
#